data_AF-A0AAE2YGM8-F1
#
_entry.id   AF-A0AAE2YGM8-F1
#
_cell.length_a   1.000
_cell.length_b   1.000
_cell.length_c   1.000
_cell.angle_alpha   90.00
_cell.angle_beta   90.00
_cell.angle_gamma   90.00
#
_symmetry.space_group_name_H-M   'P 1'
#
loop_
_entity.id
_entity.type
_entity.pdbx_description
1 polymer ?
#
loop_
_entity_poly.entity_id
_entity_poly.type
_entity_poly.pdbx_seq_one_letter_code
_entity_poly.pdbx_strand_id
1 'polypeptide(L)' 'KLFCHCPPKLRNDPPHFTIKRFFRPVLGEMGEFDPAMLVEYEKGKTVVYEGYYDTTCTYEIDETYM' A
#
# COMPACT_ATOMS: atom_id res chain seq x y z
N LYS A 1 -5.30 -8.64 11.49
CA LYS A 1 -5.43 -8.46 10.03
C LYS A 1 -6.32 -9.58 9.52
N LEU A 2 -7.16 -9.38 8.50
CA LEU A 2 -8.07 -10.44 8.04
C LEU A 2 -7.30 -11.60 7.40
N PHE A 3 -6.20 -11.28 6.72
CA PHE A 3 -5.42 -12.23 5.93
C PHE A 3 -4.02 -12.52 6.53
N CYS A 4 -3.78 -12.15 7.78
CA CYS A 4 -2.52 -12.46 8.50
C CYS A 4 -2.63 -12.29 10.02
N HIS A 5 -1.64 -12.80 10.74
CA HIS A 5 -1.71 -13.02 12.19
C HIS A 5 -1.36 -11.82 13.08
N CYS A 6 -1.08 -10.65 12.52
CA CYS A 6 -0.71 -9.51 13.35
C CYS A 6 -1.88 -8.97 14.17
N PRO A 7 -1.58 -8.44 15.38
CA PRO A 7 -2.59 -7.91 16.28
C PRO A 7 -3.32 -6.72 15.66
N PRO A 8 -4.67 -6.62 15.79
CA PRO A 8 -5.46 -5.51 15.28
C PRO A 8 -5.37 -4.30 16.22
N LYS A 9 -4.18 -3.72 16.37
CA LYS A 9 -3.92 -2.55 17.22
C LYS A 9 -3.70 -1.32 16.36
N LEU A 10 -4.40 -0.23 16.68
CA LEU A 10 -4.13 1.09 16.13
C LEU A 10 -3.00 1.76 16.92
N ARG A 11 -2.10 2.46 16.22
CA ARG A 11 -0.94 3.15 16.79
C ARG A 11 -0.89 4.58 16.28
N ASN A 12 -0.50 5.49 17.17
CA ASN A 12 -0.32 6.93 16.91
C ASN A 12 1.04 7.43 17.41
N ASP A 13 1.89 6.53 17.91
CA ASP A 13 3.26 6.83 18.32
C ASP A 13 4.21 6.80 17.09
N PRO A 14 5.47 7.26 17.20
CA PRO A 14 6.36 7.33 16.06
C PRO A 14 6.54 5.97 15.37
N PRO A 15 6.48 5.90 14.02
CA PRO A 15 6.63 4.64 13.31
C PRO A 15 8.07 4.13 13.39
N HIS A 16 8.23 2.81 13.37
CA HIS A 16 9.54 2.18 13.34
C HIS A 16 10.20 2.33 11.95
N PHE A 17 9.39 2.34 10.89
CA PHE A 17 9.85 2.53 9.52
C PHE A 17 8.75 3.15 8.65
N THR A 18 9.16 3.70 7.51
CA THR A 18 8.24 4.24 6.50
C THR A 18 8.54 3.69 5.12
N ILE A 19 7.51 3.45 4.32
CA ILE A 19 7.63 2.99 2.94
C ILE A 19 6.93 3.99 2.03
N LYS A 20 7.62 4.42 0.96
CA LYS A 20 7.02 5.28 -0.07
C LYS A 20 6.55 4.42 -1.24
N ARG A 21 5.31 4.63 -1.69
CA ARG A 21 4.72 3.97 -2.85
C ARG A 21 4.14 4.99 -3.81
N PHE A 22 4.13 4.61 -5.08
CA PHE A 22 3.58 5.38 -6.18
C PHE A 22 2.59 4.47 -6.90
N PHE A 23 1.34 4.93 -7.02
CA PHE A 23 0.36 4.19 -7.82
C PHE A 23 0.67 4.34 -9.30
N ARG A 24 0.44 3.25 -10.04
CA ARG A 24 0.62 3.21 -11.50
C ARG A 24 -0.68 2.68 -12.11
N PRO A 25 -1.17 3.27 -13.20
CA PRO A 25 -2.27 2.71 -13.95
C PRO A 25 -1.85 1.37 -14.54
N VAL A 26 -2.78 0.41 -14.55
CA VAL A 26 -2.58 -0.92 -15.12
C VAL A 26 -3.56 -1.08 -16.28
N LEU A 27 -3.12 -1.72 -17.36
CA LEU A 27 -3.97 -2.04 -18.50
C LEU A 27 -5.05 -3.02 -18.07
N GLY A 28 -6.30 -2.72 -18.42
CA GLY A 28 -7.40 -3.68 -18.31
C GLY A 28 -7.24 -4.83 -19.32
N GLU A 29 -8.10 -5.84 -19.19
CA GLU A 29 -8.06 -7.04 -20.05
C GLU A 29 -8.14 -6.70 -21.55
N MET A 30 -8.90 -5.67 -21.92
CA MET A 30 -9.05 -5.20 -23.30
C MET A 30 -7.90 -4.31 -23.79
N GLY A 31 -6.85 -4.13 -22.99
CA GLY A 31 -5.72 -3.26 -23.33
C GLY A 31 -6.03 -1.76 -23.22
N GLU A 32 -7.08 -1.40 -22.47
CA GLU A 32 -7.46 -0.01 -22.22
C GLU A 32 -7.18 0.37 -20.75
N PHE A 33 -6.80 1.62 -20.52
CA PHE A 33 -6.66 2.17 -19.17
C PHE A 33 -8.00 2.71 -18.68
N ASP A 34 -8.30 2.48 -17.41
CA ASP A 34 -9.43 3.10 -16.76
C ASP A 34 -9.24 4.63 -16.69
N PRO A 35 -10.21 5.45 -17.18
CA PRO A 35 -10.09 6.90 -17.18
C PRO A 35 -9.90 7.51 -15.77
N ALA A 36 -10.51 6.93 -14.74
CA ALA A 36 -10.37 7.42 -13.37
C ALA A 36 -8.97 7.12 -12.81
N MET A 37 -8.35 5.99 -13.17
CA MET A 37 -6.96 5.71 -12.81
C MET A 37 -5.99 6.71 -13.44
N LEU A 38 -6.22 7.12 -14.69
CA LEU A 38 -5.39 8.12 -15.36
C LEU A 38 -5.47 9.48 -14.64
N VAL A 39 -6.68 9.93 -14.32
CA VAL A 39 -6.89 11.18 -13.56
C VAL A 39 -6.20 11.16 -12.20
N GLU A 40 -6.23 10.03 -11.50
CA GLU A 40 -5.55 9.92 -10.19
C GLU A 40 -4.03 9.84 -10.35
N TYR A 41 -3.53 9.19 -11.40
CA TYR A 41 -2.12 9.12 -11.73
C TYR A 41 -1.53 10.50 -12.09
N GLU A 42 -2.27 11.32 -12.85
CA GLU A 42 -1.86 12.68 -13.22
C GLU A 42 -1.66 13.59 -12.00
N LYS A 43 -2.33 13.31 -10.87
CA LYS A 43 -2.11 14.06 -9.62
C LYS A 43 -0.74 13.78 -8.99
N GLY A 44 -0.01 12.75 -9.43
CA GLY A 44 1.36 12.45 -8.98
C GLY A 44 1.47 12.16 -7.48
N LYS A 45 0.41 11.62 -6.87
CA LYS A 45 0.38 11.39 -5.41
C LYS A 45 1.40 10.34 -5.00
N THR A 46 2.17 10.67 -3.97
CA THR A 46 3.03 9.73 -3.27
C THR A 46 2.34 9.30 -1.98
N VAL A 47 2.22 7.99 -1.75
CA VAL A 47 1.70 7.46 -0.49
C VAL A 47 2.86 7.06 0.41
N VAL A 48 2.85 7.55 1.64
CA VAL A 48 3.81 7.16 2.68
C VAL A 48 3.08 6.28 3.68
N TYR A 49 3.47 5.00 3.73
CA TYR A 49 2.98 4.06 4.72
C TYR A 49 3.89 4.05 5.93
N GLU A 50 3.30 4.11 7.10
CA GLU A 50 3.96 4.02 8.40
C GLU A 50 3.81 2.60 8.95
N GLY A 51 4.91 1.99 9.40
CA GLY A 51 4.95 0.58 9.80
C GLY A 51 5.62 0.35 11.15
N TYR A 52 5.23 -0.75 11.79
CA TYR A 52 5.70 -1.11 13.12
C TYR A 52 6.10 -2.60 13.18
N TYR A 53 7.28 -2.92 13.71
CA TYR A 53 7.81 -4.29 13.74
C TYR A 53 6.98 -5.30 14.55
N ASP A 54 6.13 -4.83 15.46
CA ASP A 54 5.31 -5.65 16.37
C ASP A 54 3.83 -5.75 15.96
N THR A 55 3.32 -4.78 15.18
CA THR A 55 1.92 -4.74 14.76
C THR A 55 1.72 -4.80 13.25
N THR A 56 2.77 -4.71 12.43
CA THR A 56 2.76 -4.78 10.96
C THR A 56 3.60 -5.96 10.49
N CYS A 57 3.29 -6.55 9.33
CA CYS A 57 4.11 -7.60 8.72
C CYS A 57 4.26 -7.38 7.21
N THR A 58 5.10 -8.20 6.56
CA THR A 58 5.35 -8.17 5.12
C THR A 58 4.09 -8.32 4.27
N TYR A 59 3.06 -9.02 4.77
CA TYR A 59 1.78 -9.14 4.08
C TYR A 59 1.08 -7.79 3.97
N GLU A 60 1.16 -6.98 5.03
CA GLU A 60 0.49 -5.68 5.10
C GLU A 60 1.14 -4.61 4.22
N ILE A 61 2.43 -4.77 3.94
CA ILE A 61 3.22 -3.84 3.12
C ILE A 61 3.44 -4.36 1.69
N ASP A 62 2.77 -5.46 1.34
CA ASP A 62 2.82 -6.09 0.03
C ASP A 62 4.24 -6.56 -0.38
N GLU A 63 5.01 -7.07 0.59
CA GLU A 63 6.38 -7.59 0.41
C GLU A 63 6.45 -9.09 0.78
N THR A 64 5.31 -9.80 0.75
CA THR A 64 5.33 -11.25 0.95
C THR A 64 5.65 -11.91 -0.39
N TYR A 65 6.85 -12.49 -0.49
CA TYR A 65 7.17 -13.37 -1.61
C TYR A 65 6.36 -14.66 -1.49
N MET A 66 5.73 -15.05 -2.61
CA MET A 66 5.05 -16.33 -2.78
C MET A 66 6.07 -17.44 -3.02
#